data_AF-T0YTC4-F1
#
_entry.id   AF-T0YTC4-F1
#
_cell.length_a   1.000
_cell.length_b   1.000
_cell.length_c   1.000
_cell.angle_alpha   90.00
_cell.angle_beta   90.00
_cell.angle_gamma   90.00
#
_symmetry.space_group_name_H-M   'P 1'
#
loop_
_entity.id
_entity.type
_entity.pdbx_description
1 polymer ?
#
loop_
_entity_poly.entity_id
_entity_poly.type
_entity_poly.pdbx_seq_one_letter_code
_entity_poly.pdbx_strand_id
1 'polypeptide(L)'
;VTVGVLFLGTLFIAPLVQAIPAVATAPALVLVGAMMMGALAEVSWHEPGEAIPAFLTAIMIPLSYSIANGLAFGIVAHAVLKLVRGQARP
;
A
#
# COMPACT_ATOMS: atom_id res chain seq x y z
N VAL A 1 15.02 11.39 12.52
CA VAL A 1 16.17 12.29 12.26
C VAL A 1 17.12 11.70 11.22
N THR A 2 17.64 10.48 11.40
CA THR A 2 18.58 9.84 10.45
C THR A 2 18.08 9.76 9.01
N VAL A 3 16.83 9.31 8.79
CA VAL A 3 16.21 9.26 7.45
C VAL A 3 16.13 10.66 6.84
N GLY A 4 15.78 11.69 7.63
CA GLY A 4 15.69 13.07 7.16
C GLY A 4 17.05 13.63 6.76
N VAL A 5 18.11 13.33 7.51
CA VAL A 5 19.48 13.74 7.18
C VAL A 5 19.96 13.06 5.89
N LEU A 6 19.73 11.76 5.74
CA LEU A 6 20.09 11.02 4.53
C LEU A 6 19.28 11.50 3.32
N PHE A 7 17.99 11.81 3.48
CA PHE A 7 17.13 12.37 2.44
C PHE A 7 17.58 13.78 2.01
N LEU A 8 18.07 14.61 2.94
CA LEU A 8 18.71 15.87 2.57
C LEU A 8 20.02 15.64 1.79
N GLY A 9 20.79 14.62 2.17
CA GLY A 9 22.00 14.20 1.46
C GLY A 9 21.75 13.76 0.01
N THR A 10 20.60 13.13 -0.29
CA THR A 10 20.28 12.70 -1.66
C THR A 10 20.07 13.88 -2.61
N LEU A 11 19.78 15.10 -2.13
CA LEU A 11 19.61 16.28 -2.99
C LEU A 11 20.86 16.58 -3.84
N PHE A 12 22.06 16.28 -3.32
CA PHE A 12 23.32 16.44 -4.05
C PHE A 12 23.57 15.32 -5.08
N ILE A 13 22.97 14.15 -4.87
CA ILE A 13 23.11 12.96 -5.72
C ILE A 13 21.98 12.89 -6.77
N ALA A 14 20.87 13.59 -6.55
CA ALA A 14 19.72 13.70 -7.45
C ALA A 14 20.08 13.95 -8.93
N PRO A 15 20.98 14.89 -9.30
CA PRO A 15 21.33 15.12 -10.71
C PRO A 15 22.00 13.90 -11.37
N LEU A 16 22.76 13.09 -10.63
CA LEU A 16 23.35 11.86 -11.16
C LEU A 16 22.29 10.79 -11.43
N VAL A 17 21.28 10.69 -10.55
CA VAL A 17 20.18 9.74 -10.71
C VAL A 17 19.27 10.11 -11.88
N GLN A 18 19.09 11.39 -12.16
CA GLN A 18 18.30 11.87 -13.31
C GLN A 18 18.91 11.50 -14.67
N ALA A 19 20.22 11.21 -14.72
CA ALA A 19 20.87 10.71 -15.95
C ALA A 19 20.53 9.24 -16.26
N ILE A 20 19.95 8.51 -15.31
CA ILE A 20 19.59 7.10 -15.47
C ILE A 20 18.25 6.99 -16.23
N PRO A 21 18.14 6.17 -17.29
CA PRO A 21 16.88 5.96 -18.00
C PRO A 21 15.77 5.45 -17.07
N ALA A 22 14.57 6.04 -17.17
CA ALA A 22 13.42 5.68 -16.32
C ALA A 22 12.99 4.20 -16.47
N VAL A 23 13.26 3.57 -17.61
CA VAL A 23 12.98 2.14 -17.80
C VAL A 23 13.81 1.25 -16.86
N ALA A 24 14.99 1.71 -16.41
CA ALA A 24 15.86 0.96 -15.51
C ALA A 24 15.27 0.82 -14.09
N THR A 25 14.36 1.71 -13.68
CA THR A 25 13.72 1.63 -12.35
C THR A 25 12.54 0.66 -12.32
N ALA A 26 11.95 0.34 -13.47
CA ALA A 26 10.80 -0.57 -13.55
C ALA A 26 11.06 -1.96 -12.91
N PRO A 27 12.13 -2.71 -13.25
CA PRO A 27 12.38 -4.01 -12.62
C PRO A 27 12.65 -3.91 -11.11
N ALA A 28 13.28 -2.82 -10.66
CA ALA A 28 13.48 -2.56 -9.24
C ALA A 28 12.14 -2.36 -8.50
N LEU A 29 11.22 -1.57 -9.07
CA LEU A 29 9.89 -1.35 -8.51
C LEU A 29 9.05 -2.62 -8.48
N VAL A 30 9.16 -3.49 -9.48
CA VAL A 30 8.49 -4.80 -9.49
C VAL A 30 8.99 -5.68 -8.34
N LEU A 31 10.32 -5.73 -8.13
CA LEU A 31 10.90 -6.51 -7.03
C LEU A 31 10.49 -5.96 -5.66
N VAL A 32 10.54 -4.63 -5.47
CA VAL A 32 10.08 -4.00 -4.23
C VAL A 32 8.61 -4.28 -3.99
N GLY A 33 7.76 -4.18 -5.02
CA GLY A 33 6.35 -4.52 -4.94
C GLY A 33 6.13 -5.98 -4.51
N ALA A 34 6.90 -6.91 -5.09
CA ALA A 34 6.85 -8.32 -4.70
C ALA A 34 7.27 -8.53 -3.23
N MET A 35 8.26 -7.80 -2.73
CA MET A 35 8.65 -7.84 -1.32
C MET A 35 7.57 -7.27 -0.40
N MET A 36 6.83 -6.25 -0.85
CA MET A 36 5.73 -5.63 -0.07
C MET A 36 4.48 -6.53 0.02
N MET A 37 4.33 -7.50 -0.88
CA MET A 37 3.23 -8.48 -0.81
C MET A 37 3.26 -9.33 0.46
N GLY A 38 4.40 -9.40 1.16
CA GLY A 38 4.51 -10.11 2.43
C GLY A 38 3.50 -9.64 3.49
N ALA A 39 3.13 -8.36 3.48
CA ALA A 39 2.12 -7.83 4.40
C ALA A 39 0.72 -8.47 4.21
N LEU A 40 0.40 -8.95 3.00
CA LEU A 40 -0.86 -9.65 2.75
C LEU A 40 -0.89 -11.05 3.37
N ALA A 41 0.27 -11.65 3.66
CA ALA A 41 0.35 -12.95 4.32
C ALA A 41 -0.05 -12.87 5.80
N GLU A 42 0.03 -11.68 6.42
CA GLU A 42 -0.34 -11.46 7.82
C GLU A 42 -1.86 -11.30 8.01
N VAL A 43 -2.63 -11.16 6.94
CA VAL A 43 -4.09 -11.00 6.98
C VAL A 43 -4.76 -12.32 7.38
N SER A 44 -5.71 -12.27 8.32
CA SER A 44 -6.54 -13.42 8.69
C SER A 44 -7.58 -13.74 7.60
N TRP A 45 -7.16 -14.48 6.57
CA TRP A 45 -8.01 -14.83 5.41
C TRP A 45 -9.22 -15.71 5.74
N HIS A 46 -9.23 -16.35 6.91
CA HIS A 46 -10.33 -17.18 7.38
C HIS A 46 -11.45 -16.35 8.05
N GLU A 47 -11.17 -15.10 8.41
CA GLU A 47 -12.16 -14.20 9.01
C GLU A 47 -12.69 -13.23 7.96
N PRO A 48 -13.96 -13.37 7.51
CA PRO A 48 -14.47 -12.51 6.44
C PRO A 48 -14.53 -11.03 6.82
N GLY A 49 -14.55 -10.71 8.13
CA GLY A 49 -14.50 -9.34 8.65
C GLY A 49 -13.21 -8.59 8.27
N GLU A 50 -12.12 -9.32 8.07
CA GLU A 50 -10.80 -8.78 7.70
C GLU A 50 -10.44 -9.12 6.25
N ALA A 51 -10.73 -10.36 5.82
CA ALA A 51 -10.42 -10.84 4.47
C ALA A 51 -11.10 -10.01 3.37
N ILE A 52 -12.39 -9.68 3.54
CA ILE A 52 -13.15 -8.93 2.52
C ILE A 52 -12.60 -7.50 2.38
N PRO A 53 -12.43 -6.70 3.45
CA PRO A 53 -11.84 -5.38 3.34
C PRO A 53 -10.40 -5.37 2.82
N ALA A 54 -9.57 -6.34 3.24
CA ALA A 54 -8.20 -6.46 2.77
C ALA A 54 -8.15 -6.73 1.25
N PHE A 55 -8.98 -7.66 0.77
CA PHE A 55 -9.11 -7.96 -0.66
C PHE A 55 -9.59 -6.74 -1.48
N LEU A 56 -10.62 -6.05 -1.00
CA LEU A 56 -11.15 -4.86 -1.65
C LEU A 56 -10.11 -3.75 -1.73
N THR A 57 -9.32 -3.56 -0.66
CA THR A 57 -8.21 -2.59 -0.63
C THR A 57 -7.16 -2.93 -1.69
N ALA A 58 -6.71 -4.19 -1.71
CA ALA A 58 -5.65 -4.65 -2.61
C ALA A 58 -6.03 -4.48 -4.10
N ILE A 59 -7.31 -4.66 -4.44
CA ILE A 59 -7.79 -4.49 -5.82
C ILE A 59 -8.10 -3.02 -6.14
N MET A 60 -8.64 -2.25 -5.20
CA MET A 60 -9.01 -0.86 -5.48
C MET A 60 -7.82 0.06 -5.63
N ILE A 61 -6.67 -0.23 -5.02
CA ILE A 61 -5.45 0.57 -5.22
C ILE A 61 -5.05 0.64 -6.71
N PRO A 62 -4.82 -0.49 -7.42
CA PRO A 62 -4.48 -0.44 -8.84
C PRO A 62 -5.66 0.01 -9.70
N LEU A 63 -6.89 -0.38 -9.37
CA LEU A 63 -8.06 -0.04 -10.19
C LEU A 63 -8.41 1.46 -10.16
N SER A 64 -8.19 2.12 -9.02
CA SER A 64 -8.41 3.57 -8.86
C SER A 64 -7.19 4.41 -9.25
N TYR A 65 -6.06 3.78 -9.57
CA TYR A 65 -4.76 4.43 -9.77
C TYR A 65 -4.34 5.35 -8.60
N SER A 66 -4.89 5.10 -7.40
CA SER A 66 -4.69 5.93 -6.22
C SER A 66 -4.66 5.07 -4.97
N ILE A 67 -3.50 5.06 -4.29
CA ILE A 67 -3.32 4.34 -3.02
C ILE A 67 -4.29 4.89 -1.97
N ALA A 68 -4.47 6.22 -1.92
CA ALA A 68 -5.35 6.87 -0.95
C ALA A 68 -6.82 6.48 -1.14
N ASN A 69 -7.32 6.47 -2.38
CA ASN A 69 -8.71 6.11 -2.65
C ASN A 69 -8.97 4.62 -2.38
N GLY A 70 -8.04 3.74 -2.80
CA GLY A 70 -8.13 2.31 -2.53
C GLY A 70 -8.12 1.99 -1.02
N LEU A 71 -7.26 2.66 -0.25
CA LEU A 71 -7.21 2.53 1.20
C LEU A 71 -8.50 3.04 1.87
N ALA A 72 -8.99 4.22 1.46
CA ALA A 72 -10.23 4.78 1.99
C ALA A 72 -11.40 3.82 1.75
N PHE A 73 -11.50 3.24 0.54
CA PHE A 73 -12.53 2.25 0.22
C PHE A 73 -12.43 1.01 1.11
N GLY A 74 -11.22 0.50 1.33
CA GLY A 74 -10.95 -0.61 2.25
C GLY A 74 -11.42 -0.37 3.68
N ILE A 75 -11.06 0.79 4.24
CA ILE A 75 -11.44 1.20 5.59
C ILE A 75 -12.97 1.32 5.71
N VAL A 76 -13.61 1.96 4.72
CA VAL A 76 -15.07 2.09 4.69
C VAL A 76 -15.73 0.72 4.58
N ALA A 77 -15.24 -0.17 3.72
CA ALA A 77 -15.75 -1.53 3.60
C ALA A 77 -15.64 -2.31 4.92
N HIS A 78 -14.53 -2.16 5.65
CA HIS A 78 -14.37 -2.76 6.98
C HIS A 78 -15.38 -2.21 7.99
N ALA A 79 -15.57 -0.89 8.03
CA ALA A 79 -16.53 -0.25 8.92
C ALA A 79 -17.97 -0.70 8.61
N VAL A 80 -18.38 -0.68 7.33
CA VAL A 80 -19.70 -1.15 6.87
C VAL A 80 -19.90 -2.62 7.23
N LEU A 81 -18.90 -3.47 7.03
CA LEU A 81 -19.01 -4.89 7.33
C LEU A 81 -19.16 -5.16 8.84
N LYS A 82 -18.44 -4.41 9.69
CA LYS A 82 -18.61 -4.46 11.15
C LYS A 82 -20.00 -3.97 11.59
N LEU A 83 -20.51 -2.91 10.96
CA LEU A 83 -21.86 -2.40 11.22
C LEU A 83 -22.94 -3.43 10.87
N VAL A 84 -22.87 -4.02 9.67
CA VAL A 84 -23.84 -5.03 9.20
C VAL A 84 -23.81 -6.29 10.06
N ARG A 85 -22.64 -6.68 10.59
CA ARG A 85 -22.49 -7.81 11.51
C ARG A 85 -22.98 -7.53 12.94
N GLY A 86 -23.50 -6.33 13.22
CA GLY A 86 -23.91 -5.93 14.57
C GLY A 86 -22.75 -5.81 15.56
N GLN A 87 -21.51 -5.73 15.06
CA GLN A 87 -20.29 -5.61 15.86
C GLN A 87 -19.87 -4.15 16.05
N ALA A 88 -20.81 -3.23 15.89
CA ALA A 88 -20.65 -1.82 16.21
C ALA A 88 -20.62 -1.66 17.73
N ARG A 89 -19.50 -2.05 18.35
CA ARG A 89 -19.23 -1.73 19.75
C ARG A 89 -18.79 -0.26 19.83
N PRO A 90 -19.33 0.53 20.78
CA PRO A 90 -18.80 1.86 21.08
C PRO A 90 -17.37 1.79 21.64
#